data_AF-A0A936JT44-F1
#
_entry.id   AF-A0A936JT44-F1
#
_cell.length_a   1.000
_cell.length_b   1.000
_cell.length_c   1.000
_cell.angle_alpha   90.00
_cell.angle_beta   90.00
_cell.angle_gamma   90.00
#
_symmetry.space_group_name_H-M   'P 1'
#
loop_
_entity.id
_entity.type
_entity.pdbx_description
1 polymer ?
#
loop_
_entity_poly.entity_id
_entity_poly.type
_entity_poly.pdbx_seq_one_letter_code
_entity_poly.pdbx_strand_id
1 'polypeptide(L)'
;MGTRYLKTSFLLTGKSNLRELFEERQPQLLDATLNTLGSLSLADLEEIGSRNLIRARLISAYNEVLGVRVVEQIFFSDFVVQ
;
A
#
# COMPACT_ATOMS: atom_id res chain seq x y z
N MET A 1 -17.60 18.33 -8.41
CA MET A 1 -16.48 17.39 -8.21
C MET A 1 -16.37 17.13 -6.73
N GLY A 2 -16.70 15.93 -6.27
CA GLY A 2 -16.65 15.57 -4.85
C GLY A 2 -15.30 14.96 -4.52
N THR A 3 -14.72 15.35 -3.38
CA THR A 3 -13.59 14.65 -2.78
C THR A 3 -14.10 13.34 -2.20
N ARG A 4 -13.50 12.21 -2.56
CA ARG A 4 -13.76 10.94 -1.90
C ARG A 4 -12.68 10.64 -0.87
N TYR A 5 -13.08 10.13 0.27
CA TYR A 5 -12.19 9.74 1.34
C TYR A 5 -11.91 8.24 1.26
N LEU A 6 -10.63 7.87 1.10
CA LEU A 6 -10.18 6.49 1.25
C LEU A 6 -9.57 6.31 2.64
N LYS A 7 -10.16 5.41 3.43
CA LYS A 7 -9.57 4.92 4.69
C LYS A 7 -9.30 3.43 4.57
N THR A 8 -8.08 3.04 4.82
CA THR A 8 -7.69 1.63 4.77
C THR A 8 -6.73 1.28 5.91
N SER A 9 -6.79 0.03 6.31
CA SER A 9 -5.81 -0.59 7.20
C SER A 9 -5.44 -1.94 6.60
N PHE A 10 -4.17 -2.31 6.71
CA PHE A 10 -3.66 -3.53 6.14
C PHE A 10 -2.49 -4.07 6.95
N LEU A 11 -2.31 -5.38 6.84
CA LEU A 11 -1.18 -6.12 7.35
C LEU A 11 -0.30 -6.53 6.19
N LEU A 12 0.98 -6.72 6.44
CA LEU A 12 1.94 -7.13 5.43
C LEU A 12 2.78 -8.30 5.94
N THR A 13 3.16 -9.16 5.01
CA THR A 13 3.97 -10.35 5.26
C THR A 13 5.09 -10.42 4.24
N GLY A 14 6.16 -11.12 4.61
CA GLY A 14 7.36 -11.19 3.82
C GLY A 14 8.47 -11.93 4.55
N LYS A 15 9.70 -11.68 4.12
CA LYS A 15 10.90 -12.39 4.60
C LYS A 15 11.20 -12.08 6.08
N SER A 16 12.05 -12.91 6.70
CA SER A 16 12.37 -12.82 8.13
C SER A 16 12.90 -11.46 8.59
N ASN A 17 13.60 -10.72 7.72
CA ASN A 17 14.17 -9.40 8.00
C ASN A 17 13.21 -8.23 7.71
N LEU A 18 11.95 -8.50 7.37
CA LEU A 18 10.96 -7.49 6.99
C LEU A 18 10.73 -6.46 8.10
N ARG A 19 10.59 -6.92 9.35
CA ARG A 19 10.28 -6.05 10.50
C ARG A 19 11.37 -5.00 10.70
N GLU A 20 12.63 -5.42 10.79
CA GLU A 20 13.77 -4.53 11.02
C GLU A 20 13.88 -3.48 9.90
N LEU A 21 13.76 -3.90 8.64
CA LEU A 21 13.78 -3.00 7.49
C LEU A 21 12.62 -1.99 7.49
N PHE A 22 11.43 -2.41 7.92
CA PHE A 22 10.27 -1.53 8.03
C PHE A 22 10.42 -0.49 9.14
N GLU A 23 11.00 -0.88 10.29
CA GLU A 23 11.27 0.03 11.39
C GLU A 23 12.35 1.06 11.03
N GLU A 24 13.41 0.63 10.34
CA GLU A 24 14.50 1.52 9.89
C GLU A 24 14.05 2.57 8.87
N ARG A 25 13.13 2.20 7.96
CA ARG A 25 12.66 3.06 6.85
C ARG A 25 11.21 3.49 6.97
N GLN A 26 10.68 3.54 8.20
CA GLN A 26 9.28 3.85 8.45
C GLN A 26 8.82 5.17 7.78
N PRO A 27 9.56 6.30 7.87
CA PRO A 27 9.12 7.54 7.23
C PRO A 27 8.99 7.43 5.71
N GLN A 28 9.94 6.76 5.04
CA GLN A 28 9.93 6.58 3.58
C GLN A 28 8.80 5.65 3.14
N LEU A 29 8.50 4.62 3.92
CA LEU A 29 7.41 3.70 3.65
C LEU A 29 6.04 4.38 3.82
N LEU A 30 5.90 5.25 4.82
CA LEU A 30 4.70 6.08 5.00
C LEU A 30 4.50 7.02 3.80
N ASP A 31 5.54 7.72 3.38
CA ASP A 31 5.49 8.59 2.19
C ASP A 31 5.11 7.81 0.93
N ALA A 32 5.74 6.66 0.69
CA ALA A 32 5.40 5.77 -0.42
C ALA A 32 3.95 5.27 -0.37
N THR A 33 3.43 5.02 0.84
CA THR A 33 2.02 4.65 1.03
C THR A 33 1.11 5.81 0.60
N LEU A 34 1.38 7.02 1.06
CA LEU A 34 0.58 8.20 0.74
C LEU A 34 0.65 8.55 -0.75
N ASN A 35 1.81 8.45 -1.38
CA ASN A 35 1.97 8.67 -2.82
C ASN A 35 1.21 7.61 -3.64
N THR A 36 1.28 6.34 -3.22
CA THR A 36 0.57 5.25 -3.90
C THR A 36 -0.94 5.40 -3.79
N LEU A 37 -1.47 5.69 -2.59
CA LEU A 37 -2.91 5.84 -2.38
C LEU A 37 -3.46 7.16 -2.91
N GLY A 38 -2.69 8.25 -2.78
CA GLY A 38 -3.07 9.59 -3.22
C GLY A 38 -3.06 9.78 -4.73
N SER A 39 -2.40 8.90 -5.48
CA SER A 39 -2.41 8.90 -6.95
C SER A 39 -3.58 8.13 -7.56
N LEU A 40 -4.41 7.47 -6.75
CA LEU A 40 -5.58 6.72 -7.23
C LEU A 40 -6.68 7.68 -7.69
N SER A 41 -7.20 7.44 -8.90
CA SER A 41 -8.40 8.09 -9.38
C SER A 41 -9.65 7.42 -8.80
N LEU A 42 -10.81 8.08 -8.93
CA LEU A 42 -12.09 7.47 -8.56
C LEU A 42 -12.38 6.19 -9.35
N ALA A 43 -12.02 6.18 -10.64
CA ALA A 43 -12.19 5.00 -11.49
C ALA A 43 -11.34 3.82 -10.99
N ASP A 44 -10.10 4.07 -10.54
CA ASP A 44 -9.24 3.03 -9.95
C ASP A 44 -9.86 2.41 -8.69
N LEU A 45 -10.64 3.18 -7.92
CA LEU A 45 -11.27 2.71 -6.68
C LEU A 45 -12.56 1.91 -6.95
N GLU A 46 -13.32 2.28 -7.97
CA GLU A 46 -14.60 1.66 -8.34
C GLU A 46 -14.43 0.42 -9.24
N GLU A 47 -13.23 0.19 -9.79
CA GLU A 47 -12.92 -0.97 -10.63
C GLU A 47 -13.11 -2.31 -9.89
N ILE A 48 -13.66 -3.30 -10.58
CA ILE A 48 -13.73 -4.67 -10.08
C ILE A 48 -12.31 -5.19 -9.88
N GLY A 49 -11.96 -5.50 -8.63
CA GLY A 49 -10.61 -5.95 -8.29
C GLY A 49 -9.63 -4.80 -7.99
N SER A 50 -10.11 -3.56 -7.81
CA SER A 50 -9.31 -2.41 -7.37
C SER A 50 -8.38 -2.73 -6.19
N ARG A 51 -8.86 -3.49 -5.21
CA ARG A 51 -8.04 -3.95 -4.08
C ARG A 51 -6.83 -4.78 -4.52
N ASN A 52 -6.94 -5.61 -5.54
CA ASN A 52 -5.81 -6.37 -6.07
C ASN A 52 -4.79 -5.49 -6.77
N LEU A 53 -5.26 -4.50 -7.53
CA LEU A 53 -4.41 -3.51 -8.17
C LEU A 53 -3.64 -2.69 -7.13
N ILE A 54 -4.34 -2.12 -6.13
CA ILE A 54 -3.74 -1.31 -5.06
C ILE A 54 -2.74 -2.15 -4.26
N ARG A 55 -3.07 -3.40 -3.96
CA ARG A 55 -2.16 -4.34 -3.30
C ARG A 55 -0.86 -4.51 -4.07
N ALA A 56 -0.94 -4.78 -5.37
CA ALA A 56 0.23 -4.97 -6.21
C ALA A 56 1.08 -3.69 -6.28
N ARG A 57 0.45 -2.52 -6.39
CA ARG A 57 1.14 -1.23 -6.38
C ARG A 57 1.88 -0.98 -5.06
N LEU A 58 1.24 -1.21 -3.91
CA LEU A 58 1.85 -1.05 -2.59
C LEU A 58 3.04 -2.01 -2.38
N ILE A 59 2.89 -3.30 -2.75
CA ILE A 59 3.99 -4.28 -2.67
C ILE A 59 5.18 -3.84 -3.53
N SER A 60 4.92 -3.32 -4.73
CA SER A 60 5.97 -2.80 -5.61
C SER A 60 6.67 -1.60 -4.98
N ALA A 61 5.91 -0.61 -4.51
CA ALA A 61 6.43 0.62 -3.91
C ALA A 61 7.29 0.32 -2.67
N TYR A 62 6.85 -0.59 -1.80
CA TYR A 62 7.64 -0.94 -0.62
C TYR A 62 8.94 -1.65 -0.97
N ASN A 63 8.92 -2.61 -1.90
CA ASN A 63 10.14 -3.29 -2.32
C ASN A 63 11.13 -2.35 -3.02
N GLU A 64 10.63 -1.33 -3.72
CA GLU A 64 11.46 -0.27 -4.32
C GLU A 64 12.13 0.58 -3.23
N VAL A 65 11.36 1.09 -2.26
CA VAL A 65 11.89 1.88 -1.13
C VAL A 65 12.90 1.08 -0.29
N LEU A 66 12.65 -0.21 -0.10
CA LEU A 66 13.55 -1.09 0.65
C LEU A 66 14.79 -1.48 -0.18
N GLY A 67 14.76 -1.34 -1.50
CA GLY A 67 15.86 -1.74 -2.40
C GLY A 67 16.07 -3.25 -2.48
N VAL A 68 15.19 -4.04 -1.88
CA VAL A 68 15.25 -5.50 -1.83
C VAL A 68 13.82 -6.05 -1.83
N ARG A 69 13.62 -7.18 -2.53
CA ARG A 69 12.33 -7.88 -2.57
C ARG A 69 12.12 -8.67 -1.29
N VAL A 70 11.55 -8.03 -0.27
CA VAL A 70 11.23 -8.61 1.04
C VAL A 70 9.74 -8.60 1.38
N VAL A 71 8.95 -7.69 0.79
CA VAL A 71 7.49 -7.67 0.95
C VAL A 71 6.88 -8.64 -0.06
N GLU A 72 6.13 -9.63 0.43
CA GLU A 72 5.54 -10.69 -0.40
C GLU A 72 4.04 -10.52 -0.56
N GLN A 73 3.33 -10.12 0.51
CA GLN A 73 1.88 -9.98 0.46
C GLN A 73 1.37 -8.89 1.39
N ILE A 74 0.26 -8.26 0.98
CA ILE A 74 -0.50 -7.28 1.78
C ILE A 74 -1.95 -7.74 1.92
N PHE A 75 -2.49 -7.70 3.13
CA PHE A 75 -3.86 -8.09 3.46
C PHE A 75 -4.61 -6.90 4.02
N PHE A 76 -5.58 -6.38 3.27
CA PHE A 76 -6.45 -5.32 3.77
C PHE A 76 -7.37 -5.85 4.87
N SER A 77 -7.27 -5.28 6.07
CA SER A 77 -8.20 -5.54 7.16
C SER A 77 -9.42 -4.61 7.07
N ASP A 78 -9.22 -3.38 6.60
CA ASP A 78 -10.28 -2.39 6.38
C ASP A 78 -10.06 -1.65 5.06
N PHE A 79 -11.14 -1.38 4.33
CA PHE A 79 -11.10 -0.62 3.07
C PHE A 79 -12.43 0.09 2.82
N VAL A 80 -12.47 1.38 3.14
CA VAL A 80 -13.66 2.23 3.10
C VAL A 80 -13.44 3.37 2.11
N VAL A 81 -14.38 3.54 1.18
CA VAL A 81 -14.44 4.66 0.23
C VAL A 81 -15.74 5.42 0.49
N GLN A 82 -15.66 6.73 0.74
CA GLN A 82 -16.81 7.61 1.01
C GLN A 82 -16.81 8.81 0.08
#